data_AF-A0A7Y3TP20-F1
#
_entry.id   AF-A0A7Y3TP20-F1
#
_cell.length_a   1.000
_cell.length_b   1.000
_cell.length_c   1.000
_cell.angle_alpha   90.00
_cell.angle_beta   90.00
_cell.angle_gamma   90.00
#
_symmetry.space_group_name_H-M   'P 1'
#
loop_
_entity.id
_entity.type
_entity.pdbx_description
1 polymer ?
#
loop_
_entity_poly.entity_id
_entity_poly.type
_entity_poly.pdbx_seq_one_letter_code
_entity_poly.pdbx_strand_id
1 'polypeptide(L)'
;MNLAEGVQIVSFGLLSAMMLGAALGVVLLSNVVYSAFLLAGAFISAAGLYLLLNADFVAMAQVLVYVGAVNVLIIFAIMLVNKREDFTPIPKSWIRKAATAIVCTGLFALLSTMVLATPWAISTEATVSSGSIVVIGKHFFSDFLLPFELASVLLLMALIGAIVLARREFLPDLEEADLQQTMLTLPERPQELTPAGSNTGSQSK
;
A
#
# COMPACT_ATOMS: atom_id res chain seq x y z
N MET A 1 -18.96 24.79 24.91
CA MET A 1 -17.70 24.10 24.60
C MET A 1 -16.88 24.07 25.87
N ASN A 2 -16.78 22.89 26.48
CA ASN A 2 -15.84 22.70 27.59
C ASN A 2 -14.41 22.64 27.06
N LEU A 3 -13.41 22.96 27.89
CA LEU A 3 -11.99 22.95 27.49
C LEU A 3 -11.58 21.59 26.90
N ALA A 4 -12.09 20.48 27.46
CA ALA A 4 -11.84 19.13 26.97
C ALA A 4 -12.36 18.90 25.54
N GLU A 5 -13.60 19.32 25.23
CA GLU A 5 -14.17 19.22 23.88
C GLU A 5 -13.39 20.08 22.89
N GLY A 6 -12.98 21.28 23.32
CA GLY A 6 -12.14 22.17 22.53
C GLY A 6 -10.81 21.53 22.16
N VAL A 7 -10.12 20.90 23.13
CA VAL A 7 -8.86 20.18 22.88
C VAL A 7 -9.07 19.03 21.90
N GLN A 8 -10.13 18.23 22.05
CA GLN A 8 -10.40 17.10 21.15
C GLN A 8 -10.63 17.56 19.70
N ILE A 9 -11.39 18.63 19.48
CA ILE A 9 -11.66 19.18 18.14
C ILE A 9 -10.36 19.74 17.52
N VAL A 10 -9.56 20.46 18.30
CA VAL A 10 -8.28 21.01 17.83
C VAL A 10 -7.31 19.88 17.48
N SER A 11 -7.18 18.85 18.32
CA SER A 11 -6.38 17.67 18.04
C SER A 11 -6.86 16.93 16.79
N PHE A 12 -8.17 16.77 16.61
CA PHE A 12 -8.75 16.17 15.40
C PHE A 12 -8.40 16.96 14.14
N GLY A 13 -8.58 18.28 14.17
CA GLY A 13 -8.26 19.16 13.06
C GLY A 13 -6.78 19.11 12.68
N LEU A 14 -5.89 19.15 13.69
CA LEU A 14 -4.44 19.05 13.49
C LEU A 14 -4.04 17.71 12.87
N LEU A 15 -4.51 16.59 13.44
CA LEU A 15 -4.19 15.25 12.95
C LEU A 15 -4.74 15.00 11.54
N SER A 16 -5.95 15.48 11.24
CA SER A 16 -6.56 15.38 9.92
C SER A 16 -5.78 16.19 8.88
N ALA A 17 -5.35 17.41 9.22
CA ALA A 17 -4.52 18.23 8.35
C ALA A 17 -3.15 17.59 8.09
N MET A 18 -2.52 17.04 9.14
CA MET A 18 -1.26 16.29 9.00
C MET A 18 -1.43 15.05 8.11
N MET A 19 -2.51 14.29 8.29
CA MET A 19 -2.80 13.12 7.47
C MET A 19 -2.96 13.48 5.98
N LEU A 20 -3.75 14.51 5.68
CA LEU A 20 -3.96 14.96 4.30
C LEU A 20 -2.67 15.51 3.69
N GLY A 21 -1.92 16.34 4.44
CA GLY A 21 -0.64 16.88 3.99
C GLY A 21 0.39 15.79 3.70
N ALA A 22 0.51 14.81 4.59
CA ALA A 22 1.37 13.66 4.43
C ALA A 22 0.96 12.81 3.20
N ALA A 23 -0.33 12.49 3.07
CA ALA A 23 -0.84 11.71 1.93
C ALA A 23 -0.62 12.42 0.59
N LEU A 24 -0.84 13.74 0.52
CA LEU A 24 -0.52 14.54 -0.67
C LEU A 24 0.98 14.52 -0.96
N GLY A 25 1.82 14.69 0.06
CA GLY A 25 3.26 14.67 -0.12
C GLY A 25 3.80 13.33 -0.62
N VAL A 26 3.24 12.20 -0.18
CA VAL A 26 3.60 10.85 -0.68
C VAL A 26 3.48 10.76 -2.20
N VAL A 27 2.41 11.35 -2.77
CA VAL A 27 2.07 11.24 -4.20
C VAL A 27 2.68 12.36 -5.05
N LEU A 28 2.84 13.56 -4.49
CA LEU A 28 3.30 14.74 -5.23
C LEU A 28 4.82 14.89 -5.26
N LEU A 29 5.54 14.37 -4.26
CA LEU A 29 7.01 14.46 -4.22
C LEU A 29 7.64 13.52 -5.25
N SER A 30 8.66 14.02 -5.93
CA SER A 30 9.42 13.26 -6.93
C SER A 30 10.43 12.30 -6.32
N ASN A 31 10.83 12.52 -5.07
CA ASN A 31 11.83 11.70 -4.40
C ASN A 31 11.16 10.68 -3.47
N VAL A 32 11.32 9.41 -3.86
CA VAL A 32 10.68 8.24 -3.25
C VAL A 32 11.03 8.07 -1.77
N VAL A 33 12.22 8.49 -1.34
CA VAL A 33 12.64 8.40 0.08
C VAL A 33 11.81 9.36 0.93
N TYR A 34 11.64 10.61 0.50
CA TYR A 34 10.79 11.57 1.23
C TYR A 34 9.33 11.12 1.25
N SER A 35 8.83 10.54 0.14
CA SER A 35 7.49 9.94 0.12
C SER A 35 7.34 8.83 1.15
N ALA A 36 8.34 7.97 1.35
CA ALA A 36 8.28 6.92 2.37
C ALA A 36 8.27 7.48 3.81
N PHE A 37 9.03 8.54 4.10
CA PHE A 37 8.97 9.20 5.41
C PHE A 37 7.62 9.89 5.65
N LEU A 38 7.04 10.51 4.63
CA LEU A 38 5.70 11.10 4.74
C LEU A 38 4.61 10.03 4.89
N LEU A 39 4.78 8.85 4.30
CA LEU A 39 3.87 7.72 4.53
C LEU A 39 3.85 7.32 6.01
N ALA A 40 5.00 7.29 6.68
CA ALA A 40 5.08 7.09 8.13
C ALA A 40 4.28 8.15 8.89
N GLY A 41 4.42 9.42 8.49
CA GLY A 41 3.64 10.53 9.04
C GLY A 41 2.13 10.31 8.91
N ALA A 42 1.66 9.86 7.74
CA ALA A 42 0.25 9.55 7.51
C ALA A 42 -0.24 8.41 8.44
N PHE A 43 0.55 7.35 8.63
CA PHE A 43 0.20 6.26 9.54
C PHE A 43 0.17 6.69 11.02
N ILE A 44 1.08 7.58 11.43
CA ILE A 44 1.08 8.14 12.78
C ILE A 44 -0.15 9.03 12.99
N SER A 45 -0.51 9.87 12.01
CA SER A 45 -1.72 10.68 12.08
C SER A 45 -2.99 9.81 12.16
N ALA A 46 -3.05 8.71 11.39
CA ALA A 46 -4.14 7.73 11.47
C ALA A 46 -4.25 7.08 12.87
N ALA A 47 -3.12 6.68 13.45
CA ALA A 47 -3.10 6.13 14.81
C ALA A 47 -3.61 7.14 15.85
N GLY A 48 -3.23 8.41 15.72
CA GLY A 48 -3.77 9.50 16.54
C GLY A 48 -5.29 9.65 16.40
N LEU A 49 -5.81 9.60 15.17
CA LEU A 49 -7.26 9.65 14.94
C LEU A 49 -8.00 8.45 15.56
N TYR A 50 -7.41 7.26 15.53
CA TYR A 50 -7.97 6.09 16.22
C TYR A 50 -8.03 6.27 17.74
N LEU A 51 -7.02 6.89 18.36
CA LEU A 51 -7.09 7.23 19.78
C LEU A 51 -8.23 8.19 20.10
N LEU A 52 -8.44 9.21 19.27
CA LEU A 52 -9.55 10.16 19.43
C LEU A 52 -10.93 9.50 19.27
N LEU A 53 -11.01 8.38 18.55
CA LEU A 53 -12.22 7.58 18.33
C LEU A 53 -12.41 6.46 19.36
N ASN A 54 -11.64 6.46 20.46
CA ASN A 54 -11.65 5.41 21.49
C ASN A 54 -11.22 4.01 20.98
N ALA A 55 -10.39 3.94 19.94
CA ALA A 55 -9.85 2.71 19.39
C ALA A 55 -8.37 2.54 19.77
N ASP A 56 -8.10 2.39 21.06
CA ASP A 56 -6.76 2.26 21.66
C ASP A 56 -5.98 1.04 21.15
N PHE A 57 -6.58 -0.16 21.14
CA PHE A 57 -5.92 -1.36 20.63
C PHE A 57 -5.53 -1.20 19.15
N VAL A 58 -6.45 -0.68 18.32
CA VAL A 58 -6.23 -0.49 16.88
C VAL A 58 -5.17 0.59 16.64
N ALA A 59 -5.16 1.66 17.42
CA ALA A 59 -4.13 2.69 17.34
C ALA A 59 -2.73 2.14 17.63
N MET A 60 -2.58 1.31 18.66
CA MET A 60 -1.29 0.70 18.99
C MET A 60 -0.86 -0.32 17.93
N ALA A 61 -1.79 -1.13 17.43
CA ALA A 61 -1.54 -2.05 16.31
C ALA A 61 -1.13 -1.30 15.03
N GLN A 62 -1.73 -0.13 14.77
CA GLN A 62 -1.40 0.74 13.64
C GLN A 62 0.07 1.18 13.70
N VAL A 63 0.53 1.63 14.87
CA VAL A 63 1.93 2.04 15.06
C VAL A 63 2.86 0.83 14.93
N LEU A 64 2.55 -0.30 15.59
CA LEU A 64 3.42 -1.47 15.58
C LEU A 64 3.59 -2.06 14.17
N VAL A 65 2.48 -2.28 13.45
CA VAL A 65 2.49 -2.97 12.17
C VAL A 65 2.82 -2.00 11.03
N TYR A 66 2.09 -0.90 10.88
CA TYR A 66 2.26 -0.04 9.72
C TYR A 66 3.49 0.86 9.82
N VAL A 67 3.71 1.50 10.97
CA VAL A 67 4.90 2.35 11.17
C VAL A 67 6.14 1.49 11.45
N GLY A 68 6.02 0.50 12.33
CA GLY A 68 7.15 -0.30 12.82
C GLY A 68 7.65 -1.38 11.86
N ALA A 69 6.76 -2.07 11.15
CA ALA A 69 7.15 -3.18 10.27
C ALA A 69 7.04 -2.82 8.79
N VAL A 70 5.84 -2.47 8.32
CA VAL A 70 5.55 -2.26 6.89
C VAL A 70 6.32 -1.07 6.34
N ASN A 71 6.26 0.09 7.00
CA ASN A 71 6.97 1.27 6.52
C ASN A 71 8.49 1.11 6.59
N VAL A 72 9.00 0.42 7.60
CA VAL A 72 10.43 0.09 7.70
C VAL A 72 10.85 -0.81 6.54
N LEU A 73 10.08 -1.86 6.22
CA LEU A 73 10.33 -2.72 5.06
C LEU A 73 10.31 -1.93 3.74
N ILE A 74 9.36 -1.00 3.58
CA ILE A 74 9.28 -0.11 2.41
C ILE A 74 10.55 0.73 2.29
N ILE A 75 11.00 1.36 3.37
CA ILE A 75 12.23 2.15 3.37
C ILE A 75 13.44 1.28 3.01
N PHE A 76 13.58 0.09 3.61
CA PHE A 76 14.65 -0.84 3.26
C PHE A 76 14.63 -1.21 1.77
N ALA A 77 13.47 -1.54 1.22
CA ALA A 77 13.32 -1.89 -0.20
C ALA A 77 13.70 -0.71 -1.11
N ILE A 78 13.24 0.50 -0.81
CA ILE A 78 13.58 1.71 -1.58
C ILE A 78 15.09 1.97 -1.53
N MET A 79 15.71 1.84 -0.35
CA MET A 79 17.14 2.05 -0.19
C MET A 79 17.97 1.00 -0.93
N LEU A 80 17.49 -0.25 -1.03
CA LEU A 80 18.16 -1.32 -1.76
C LEU A 80 18.11 -1.11 -3.29
N VAL A 81 16.98 -0.64 -3.82
CA VAL A 81 16.76 -0.48 -5.27
C VAL A 81 17.45 0.77 -5.84
N ASN A 82 17.78 1.75 -5.00
CA ASN A 82 18.24 3.10 -5.33
C ASN A 82 19.03 3.24 -6.66
N LYS A 83 18.28 3.39 -7.76
CA LYS A 83 18.80 3.62 -9.11
C LYS A 83 18.18 4.90 -9.63
N ARG A 84 19.03 5.85 -10.02
CA ARG A 84 18.60 7.10 -10.64
C ARG A 84 18.50 6.88 -12.15
N GLU A 85 17.29 6.85 -12.67
CA GLU A 85 17.03 6.83 -14.10
C GLU A 85 16.33 8.12 -14.51
N ASP A 86 16.78 8.72 -15.60
CA ASP A 86 16.11 9.86 -16.22
C ASP A 86 14.89 9.36 -17.00
N PHE A 87 13.70 9.68 -16.48
CA PHE A 87 12.46 9.28 -17.13
C PHE A 87 12.27 10.03 -18.46
N THR A 88 12.11 9.29 -19.56
CA THR A 88 11.77 9.89 -20.84
C THR A 88 10.35 10.44 -20.82
N PRO A 89 10.10 11.65 -21.38
CA PRO A 89 8.78 12.25 -21.36
C PRO A 89 7.82 11.46 -22.25
N ILE A 90 6.78 10.90 -21.63
CA ILE A 90 5.72 10.19 -22.35
C ILE A 90 4.84 11.21 -23.10
N PRO A 91 4.65 11.08 -24.42
CA PRO A 91 3.78 11.96 -25.17
C PRO A 91 2.35 11.92 -24.63
N LYS A 92 1.67 13.07 -24.58
CA LYS A 92 0.30 13.24 -24.07
C LYS A 92 0.08 12.86 -22.59
N SER A 93 1.14 12.85 -21.76
CA SER A 93 1.02 12.61 -20.30
C SER A 93 -0.01 13.52 -19.61
N TRP A 94 -0.19 14.75 -20.08
CA TRP A 94 -1.17 15.69 -19.53
C TRP A 94 -2.62 15.22 -19.66
N ILE A 95 -2.98 14.57 -20.77
CA ILE A 95 -4.34 14.02 -20.98
C ILE A 95 -4.61 12.90 -19.97
N ARG A 96 -3.61 12.03 -19.72
CA ARG A 96 -3.72 10.98 -18.70
C ARG A 96 -3.86 11.59 -17.30
N LYS A 97 -3.05 12.58 -16.96
CA LYS A 97 -3.15 13.29 -15.67
C LYS A 97 -4.54 13.94 -15.48
N ALA A 98 -5.06 14.59 -16.52
CA ALA A 98 -6.40 15.18 -16.50
C ALA A 98 -7.49 14.11 -16.34
N ALA A 99 -7.42 13.00 -17.08
CA ALA A 99 -8.35 11.90 -16.94
C ALA A 99 -8.34 11.31 -15.51
N THR A 100 -7.16 11.06 -14.95
CA THR A 100 -7.02 10.58 -13.56
C THR A 100 -7.58 11.60 -12.56
N ALA A 101 -7.33 12.89 -12.76
CA ALA A 101 -7.87 13.94 -11.90
C ALA A 101 -9.41 14.00 -11.94
N ILE A 102 -10.01 13.86 -13.13
CA ILE A 102 -11.47 13.80 -13.30
C ILE A 102 -12.04 12.59 -12.56
N VAL A 103 -11.43 11.41 -12.71
CA VAL A 103 -11.89 10.20 -12.02
C VAL A 103 -11.77 10.33 -10.51
N CYS A 104 -10.64 10.81 -9.98
CA CYS A 104 -10.45 11.00 -8.54
C CYS A 104 -11.44 12.04 -7.97
N THR A 105 -11.65 13.15 -8.68
CA THR A 105 -12.58 14.21 -8.24
C THR A 105 -14.03 13.73 -8.30
N GLY A 106 -14.40 13.00 -9.36
CA GLY A 106 -15.73 12.39 -9.50
C GLY A 106 -16.02 11.37 -8.42
N LEU A 107 -15.05 10.51 -8.09
CA LEU A 107 -15.16 9.55 -6.99
C LEU A 107 -15.27 10.26 -5.63
N PHE A 108 -14.45 11.29 -5.39
CA PHE A 108 -14.53 12.07 -4.16
C PHE A 108 -15.90 12.76 -4.00
N ALA A 109 -16.42 13.37 -5.07
CA ALA A 109 -17.74 13.99 -5.07
C ALA A 109 -18.84 12.95 -4.79
N LEU A 110 -18.78 11.79 -5.44
CA LEU A 110 -19.73 10.69 -5.24
C LEU A 110 -19.73 10.17 -3.79
N LEU A 111 -18.55 9.92 -3.22
CA LEU A 111 -18.45 9.46 -1.83
C LEU A 111 -18.89 10.54 -0.84
N SER A 112 -18.55 11.80 -1.10
CA SER A 112 -18.97 12.93 -0.27
C SER A 112 -20.50 13.11 -0.28
N THR A 113 -21.14 13.05 -1.45
CA THR A 113 -22.61 13.11 -1.52
C THR A 113 -23.27 11.91 -0.85
N MET A 114 -22.72 10.70 -1.00
CA MET A 114 -23.22 9.51 -0.31
C MET A 114 -23.13 9.66 1.21
N VAL A 115 -21.99 10.11 1.75
CA VAL A 115 -21.79 10.29 3.19
C VAL A 115 -22.72 11.36 3.76
N LEU A 116 -22.93 12.46 3.04
CA LEU A 116 -23.80 13.57 3.46
C LEU A 116 -25.30 13.26 3.33
N ALA A 117 -25.69 12.46 2.33
CA ALA A 117 -27.09 12.10 2.09
C ALA A 117 -27.57 10.93 2.95
N THR A 118 -26.65 10.08 3.42
CA THR A 118 -26.99 8.89 4.22
C THR A 118 -27.37 9.29 5.65
N PRO A 119 -28.57 8.94 6.14
CA PRO A 119 -28.93 9.17 7.54
C PRO A 119 -28.27 8.11 8.43
N TRP A 120 -27.21 8.51 9.14
CA TRP A 120 -26.49 7.62 10.06
C TRP A 120 -27.24 7.40 11.37
N ALA A 121 -27.50 6.14 11.73
CA ALA A 121 -28.08 5.79 13.02
C ALA A 121 -26.99 5.76 14.10
N ILE A 122 -26.81 6.89 14.80
CA ILE A 122 -25.81 7.04 15.86
C ILE A 122 -26.42 6.56 17.18
N SER A 123 -25.86 5.50 17.75
CA SER A 123 -26.22 5.03 19.10
C SER A 123 -25.58 5.93 20.16
N THR A 124 -26.40 6.51 21.04
CA THR A 124 -25.94 7.34 22.18
C THR A 124 -25.81 6.55 23.48
N GLU A 125 -25.90 5.22 23.42
CA GLU A 125 -25.69 4.38 24.59
C GLU A 125 -24.25 4.53 25.08
N ALA A 126 -24.08 4.70 26.39
CA ALA A 126 -22.78 4.77 27.02
C ALA A 126 -22.08 3.42 26.83
N THR A 127 -21.17 3.33 25.87
CA THR A 127 -20.25 2.22 25.74
C THR A 127 -19.32 2.25 26.95
N VAL A 128 -19.63 1.44 27.95
CA VAL A 128 -18.73 1.20 29.07
C VAL A 128 -17.42 0.69 28.47
N SER A 129 -16.35 1.46 28.62
CA SER A 129 -14.99 1.26 28.10
C SER A 129 -14.28 0.06 28.75
N SER A 130 -15.00 -1.05 28.91
CA SER A 130 -14.56 -2.27 29.54
C SER A 130 -13.56 -2.98 28.61
N GLY A 131 -12.30 -2.56 28.64
CA GLY A 131 -11.16 -3.21 27.99
C GLY A 131 -11.41 -3.61 26.54
N SER A 132 -11.26 -2.68 25.59
CA SER A 132 -11.35 -2.92 24.14
C SER A 132 -10.57 -4.15 23.68
N ILE A 133 -9.38 -4.38 24.27
CA ILE A 133 -8.51 -5.53 24.02
C ILE A 133 -9.15 -6.87 24.42
N VAL A 134 -9.91 -6.89 25.51
CA VAL A 134 -10.61 -8.10 25.97
C VAL A 134 -11.80 -8.37 25.06
N VAL A 135 -12.54 -7.34 24.66
CA VAL A 135 -13.69 -7.46 23.76
C VAL A 135 -13.25 -7.97 22.39
N ILE A 136 -12.22 -7.38 21.79
CA ILE A 136 -11.71 -7.83 20.49
C ILE A 136 -11.13 -9.25 20.57
N GLY A 137 -10.45 -9.58 21.67
CA GLY A 137 -9.96 -10.94 21.93
C GLY A 137 -11.09 -11.96 21.96
N LYS A 138 -12.21 -11.67 22.64
CA LYS A 138 -13.39 -12.55 22.63
C LYS A 138 -13.94 -12.73 21.22
N HIS A 139 -14.10 -11.64 20.47
CA HIS A 139 -14.60 -11.69 19.10
C HIS A 139 -13.71 -12.52 18.15
N PHE A 140 -12.38 -12.53 18.33
CA PHE A 140 -11.50 -13.40 17.55
C PHE A 140 -11.72 -14.89 17.79
N PHE A 141 -12.19 -15.28 18.97
CA PHE A 141 -12.44 -16.70 19.30
C PHE A 141 -13.93 -17.08 19.31
N SER A 142 -14.85 -16.12 19.15
CA SER A 142 -16.26 -16.38 18.92
C SER A 142 -16.63 -16.16 17.44
N ASP A 143 -16.92 -14.93 17.07
CA ASP A 143 -17.58 -14.59 15.80
C ASP A 143 -16.61 -14.60 14.61
N PHE A 144 -15.34 -14.29 14.86
CA PHE A 144 -14.28 -14.16 13.84
C PHE A 144 -13.23 -15.26 13.90
N LEU A 145 -13.58 -16.45 14.40
CA LEU A 145 -12.67 -17.59 14.50
C LEU A 145 -12.13 -18.01 13.12
N LEU A 146 -13.00 -18.16 12.12
CA LEU A 146 -12.58 -18.57 10.78
C LEU A 146 -11.69 -17.53 10.08
N PRO A 147 -12.03 -16.23 10.05
CA PRO A 147 -11.11 -15.20 9.55
C PRO A 147 -9.76 -15.17 10.26
N PHE A 148 -9.73 -15.38 11.59
CA PHE A 148 -8.48 -15.43 12.36
C PHE A 148 -7.58 -16.60 11.91
N GLU A 149 -8.16 -17.79 11.72
CA GLU A 149 -7.43 -18.95 11.22
C GLU A 149 -6.94 -18.74 9.78
N LEU A 150 -7.80 -18.21 8.89
CA LEU A 150 -7.42 -17.90 7.52
C LEU A 150 -6.30 -16.86 7.43
N ALA A 151 -6.29 -15.87 8.31
CA ALA A 151 -5.19 -14.90 8.38
C ALA A 151 -3.85 -15.58 8.72
N SER A 152 -3.84 -16.60 9.59
CA SER A 152 -2.63 -17.34 9.92
C SER A 152 -2.07 -18.12 8.71
N VAL A 153 -2.96 -18.78 7.94
CA VAL A 153 -2.59 -19.48 6.71
C VAL A 153 -2.11 -18.50 5.64
N LEU A 154 -2.75 -17.34 5.53
CA LEU A 154 -2.32 -16.27 4.61
C LEU A 154 -0.91 -15.78 4.97
N LEU A 155 -0.61 -15.56 6.25
CA LEU A 155 0.73 -15.14 6.69
C LEU A 155 1.78 -16.23 6.43
N LEU A 156 1.43 -17.51 6.64
CA LEU A 156 2.31 -18.63 6.32
C LEU A 156 2.61 -18.67 4.81
N MET A 157 1.58 -18.57 3.97
CA MET A 157 1.73 -18.53 2.52
C MET A 157 2.57 -17.33 2.06
N ALA A 158 2.32 -16.15 2.64
CA ALA A 158 3.08 -14.94 2.34
C ALA A 158 4.56 -15.09 2.72
N LEU A 159 4.87 -15.70 3.87
CA LEU A 159 6.24 -15.97 4.29
C LEU A 159 6.95 -16.93 3.32
N ILE A 160 6.31 -18.05 2.98
CA ILE A 160 6.88 -19.03 2.04
C ILE A 160 7.12 -18.36 0.68
N GLY A 161 6.13 -17.65 0.14
CA GLY A 161 6.22 -16.96 -1.14
C GLY A 161 7.32 -15.89 -1.17
N ALA A 162 7.42 -15.08 -0.11
CA ALA A 162 8.47 -14.06 0.02
C ALA A 162 9.87 -14.68 0.07
N ILE A 163 10.05 -15.78 0.82
CA ILE A 163 11.35 -16.48 0.90
C ILE A 163 11.73 -17.08 -0.44
N VAL A 164 10.82 -17.80 -1.10
CA VAL A 164 11.10 -18.45 -2.39
C VAL A 164 11.46 -17.40 -3.45
N LEU A 165 10.78 -16.24 -3.46
CA LEU A 165 11.04 -15.18 -4.43
C LEU A 165 12.32 -14.39 -4.14
N ALA A 166 12.64 -14.14 -2.87
CA ALA A 166 13.80 -13.32 -2.49
C ALA A 166 15.10 -14.12 -2.33
N ARG A 167 15.02 -15.46 -2.29
CA ARG A 167 16.20 -16.32 -2.13
C ARG A 167 17.09 -16.22 -3.35
N ARG A 168 18.34 -15.80 -3.14
CA ARG A 168 19.37 -15.81 -4.18
C ARG A 168 19.90 -17.23 -4.38
N GLU A 169 19.82 -17.73 -5.60
CA GLU A 169 20.41 -19.00 -5.99
C GLU A 169 21.88 -18.79 -6.34
N PHE A 170 22.76 -19.54 -5.66
CA PHE A 170 24.19 -19.56 -5.97
C PHE A 170 24.45 -20.73 -6.91
N LEU A 171 24.67 -20.42 -8.19
CA LEU A 171 25.06 -21.38 -9.22
C LEU A 171 26.59 -21.31 -9.39
N PRO A 172 27.37 -22.34 -9.01
CA PRO A 172 28.81 -22.40 -9.30
C PRO A 172 29.07 -22.61 -10.80
N ASP A 173 30.13 -22.00 -11.34
CA ASP A 173 30.48 -21.92 -12.78
C ASP A 173 30.96 -23.25 -13.43
N LEU A 174 30.24 -24.36 -13.23
CA LEU A 174 30.48 -25.61 -13.94
C LEU A 174 29.22 -25.98 -14.72
N GLU A 175 29.34 -26.85 -15.73
CA GLU A 175 28.27 -27.25 -16.68
C GLU A 175 26.86 -27.36 -16.06
N GLU A 176 26.74 -27.72 -14.78
CA GLU A 176 25.51 -27.71 -13.94
C GLU A 176 24.75 -26.36 -13.86
N ALA A 177 25.36 -25.21 -14.12
CA ALA A 177 24.66 -23.93 -14.08
C ALA A 177 23.66 -23.75 -15.24
N ASP A 178 23.96 -24.30 -16.42
CA ASP A 178 23.19 -24.08 -17.66
C ASP A 178 21.86 -24.87 -17.65
N LEU A 179 21.89 -26.08 -17.08
CA LEU A 179 20.70 -26.92 -16.84
C LEU A 179 19.84 -26.40 -15.69
N GLN A 180 20.42 -25.84 -14.63
CA GLN A 180 19.65 -25.14 -13.60
C GLN A 180 18.97 -23.88 -14.14
N GLN A 181 19.66 -23.07 -14.95
CA GLN A 181 19.07 -21.88 -15.58
C GLN A 181 17.92 -22.24 -16.51
N THR A 182 18.07 -23.31 -17.30
CA THR A 182 16.99 -23.82 -18.16
C THR A 182 15.77 -24.26 -17.32
N MET A 183 15.97 -24.93 -16.18
CA MET A 183 14.88 -25.37 -15.29
C MET A 183 14.08 -24.21 -14.67
N LEU A 184 14.68 -23.04 -14.50
CA LEU A 184 14.04 -21.86 -13.90
C LEU A 184 13.35 -20.95 -14.93
N THR A 185 13.53 -21.24 -16.22
CA THR A 185 12.84 -20.53 -17.31
C THR A 185 11.58 -21.27 -17.74
N LEU A 186 10.58 -20.52 -18.22
CA LEU A 186 9.41 -21.13 -18.82
C LEU A 186 9.80 -21.88 -20.10
N PRO A 187 9.14 -23.02 -20.42
CA PRO A 187 9.38 -23.74 -21.67
C PRO A 187 9.08 -22.92 -22.94
N GLU A 188 8.30 -21.85 -22.83
CA GLU A 188 7.95 -20.98 -23.95
C GLU A 188 9.08 -20.00 -24.28
N ARG A 189 9.62 -20.09 -25.50
CA ARG A 189 10.57 -19.10 -26.02
C ARG A 189 9.84 -17.93 -26.68
N PRO A 190 10.30 -16.68 -26.47
CA PRO A 190 9.81 -15.53 -27.22
C PRO A 190 9.98 -15.79 -28.72
N GLN A 191 8.88 -15.71 -29.49
CA GLN A 191 8.94 -15.81 -30.94
C GLN A 191 9.41 -14.48 -31.52
N GLU A 192 10.50 -14.48 -32.28
CA GLU A 192 10.83 -13.33 -33.12
C GLU A 192 9.79 -13.26 -34.25
N LEU A 193 8.90 -12.27 -34.17
CA LEU A 193 7.99 -11.93 -35.26
C LEU A 193 8.85 -11.46 -36.43
N THR A 194 9.17 -12.38 -37.35
CA THR A 194 9.81 -12.04 -38.61
C THR A 194 8.82 -11.15 -39.37
N PRO A 195 9.14 -9.88 -39.66
CA PRO A 195 8.25 -9.04 -40.45
C PRO A 195 8.13 -9.68 -41.84
N ALA A 196 6.97 -10.27 -42.12
CA ALA A 196 6.65 -10.82 -43.42
C ALA A 196 6.59 -9.67 -44.43
N GLY A 197 7.70 -9.40 -45.11
CA GLY A 197 7.74 -8.47 -46.24
C GLY A 197 8.90 -7.48 -46.30
N SER A 198 10.15 -7.90 -46.10
CA SER A 198 11.28 -7.22 -46.75
C SER A 198 11.50 -7.86 -48.13
N ASN A 199 10.63 -7.55 -49.08
CA ASN A 199 10.84 -7.89 -50.47
C ASN A 199 11.91 -6.95 -51.06
N THR A 200 13.17 -7.12 -50.65
CA THR A 200 14.32 -6.56 -51.37
C THR A 200 14.54 -7.42 -52.61
N GLY A 201 13.73 -7.15 -53.64
CA GLY A 201 14.02 -7.51 -55.02
C GLY A 201 15.23 -6.73 -55.51
N SER A 202 16.43 -7.19 -55.14
CA SER A 202 17.67 -6.89 -55.83
C SER A 202 17.86 -7.91 -56.95
N GLN A 203 17.50 -7.52 -58.18
CA GLN A 203 18.02 -8.08 -59.44
C GLN A 203 18.16 -6.83 -60.35
N SER A 204 19.34 -6.21 -60.44
CA SER A 204 20.45 -6.57 -61.33
C SER A 204 20.19 -6.22 -62.81
N LYS A 205 20.90 -5.15 -63.24
CA LYS A 205 21.23 -4.72 -64.61
C LYS A 205 20.16 -4.08 -65.49
#